data_AF-A0A7Z7LDM1-F1
#
_entry.id   AF-A0A7Z7LDM1-F1
#
_cell.length_a   1.000
_cell.length_b   1.000
_cell.length_c   1.000
_cell.angle_alpha   90.00
_cell.angle_beta   90.00
_cell.angle_gamma   90.00
#
_symmetry.space_group_name_H-M   'P 1'
#
loop_
_entity.id
_entity.type
_entity.pdbx_description
1 polymer ?
#
loop_
_entity_poly.entity_id
_entity_poly.type
_entity_poly.pdbx_seq_one_letter_code
_entity_poly.pdbx_strand_id
1 'polypeptide(L)'
;MMLKRRDRGAISVAQAKRRRKAHKYLALMGFLIGASSVILIAVSHEMSTSLVERADSIRLFFIFGIFLGPVSYLLYLVSQIAAFSNGIPHWNYLLCTLAVIQVSFSLFFARDILMIDKTGRYSLQTPQWALYILWSMLVFMVVFTLIVAIVSRKKV
;
A
#
# COMPACT_ATOMS: atom_id res chain seq x y z
N MET A 1 -31.55 -25.90 18.39
CA MET A 1 -31.72 -25.27 17.06
C MET A 1 -30.50 -25.59 16.22
N MET A 2 -30.60 -26.57 15.33
CA MET A 2 -29.50 -27.04 14.49
C MET A 2 -29.51 -26.21 13.20
N LEU A 3 -28.56 -25.27 13.06
CA LEU A 3 -28.42 -24.46 11.85
C LEU A 3 -28.04 -25.38 10.68
N LYS A 4 -29.05 -25.74 9.91
CA LYS A 4 -28.99 -26.51 8.67
C LYS A 4 -27.91 -25.89 7.77
N ARG A 5 -26.79 -26.61 7.57
CA ARG A 5 -25.75 -26.25 6.60
C ARG A 5 -26.44 -26.03 5.26
N ARG A 6 -26.55 -24.77 4.86
CA ARG A 6 -27.08 -24.37 3.55
C ARG A 6 -26.12 -24.93 2.52
N ASP A 7 -26.56 -25.95 1.79
CA ASP A 7 -25.86 -26.50 0.63
C ASP A 7 -25.49 -25.34 -0.30
N ARG A 8 -24.20 -25.01 -0.32
CA ARG A 8 -23.64 -24.08 -1.30
C ARG A 8 -23.72 -24.82 -2.62
N GLY A 9 -24.82 -24.59 -3.35
CA GLY A 9 -25.09 -25.19 -4.65
C GLY A 9 -23.84 -25.14 -5.53
N ALA A 10 -23.62 -26.23 -6.27
CA ALA A 10 -22.46 -26.45 -7.13
C ALA A 10 -22.17 -25.18 -7.95
N ILE A 11 -21.16 -24.41 -7.51
CA ILE A 11 -20.72 -23.22 -8.24
C ILE A 11 -20.15 -23.75 -9.55
N SER A 12 -20.73 -23.34 -10.67
CA SER A 12 -20.21 -23.69 -11.99
C SER A 12 -18.70 -23.43 -12.04
N VAL A 13 -17.93 -24.38 -12.57
CA VAL A 13 -16.46 -24.26 -12.69
C VAL A 13 -16.05 -22.94 -13.36
N ALA A 14 -16.88 -22.42 -14.27
CA ALA A 14 -16.71 -21.10 -14.87
C ALA A 14 -16.86 -19.93 -13.89
N GLN A 15 -17.84 -19.98 -12.97
CA GLN A 15 -18.01 -18.97 -11.92
C GLN A 15 -16.87 -19.04 -10.90
N ALA A 16 -16.43 -20.24 -10.52
CA ALA A 16 -15.26 -20.42 -9.65
C ALA A 16 -13.99 -19.83 -10.30
N LYS A 17 -13.76 -20.08 -11.60
CA LYS A 17 -12.63 -19.54 -12.36
C LYS A 17 -12.69 -18.01 -12.50
N ARG A 18 -13.88 -17.43 -12.71
CA ARG A 18 -14.07 -15.96 -12.76
C ARG A 18 -13.77 -15.30 -11.41
N ARG A 19 -14.27 -15.87 -10.30
CA ARG A 19 -13.94 -15.40 -8.94
C ARG A 19 -12.45 -15.55 -8.62
N ARG A 20 -11.82 -16.64 -9.11
CA ARG A 20 -10.36 -16.85 -8.99
C ARG A 20 -9.55 -15.81 -9.80
N LYS A 21 -10.09 -15.26 -10.88
CA LYS A 21 -9.46 -14.16 -11.62
C LYS A 21 -9.67 -12.81 -10.92
N ALA A 22 -10.89 -12.53 -10.43
CA ALA A 22 -11.23 -11.26 -9.83
C ALA A 22 -10.34 -10.88 -8.63
N HIS A 23 -10.11 -11.81 -7.68
CA HIS A 23 -9.24 -11.51 -6.53
C HIS A 23 -7.78 -11.27 -6.94
N LYS A 24 -7.28 -11.95 -7.99
CA LYS A 24 -5.93 -11.75 -8.52
C LYS A 24 -5.77 -10.36 -9.15
N TYR A 25 -6.77 -9.90 -9.91
CA TYR A 25 -6.76 -8.55 -10.48
C TYR A 25 -6.82 -7.48 -9.39
N LEU A 26 -7.66 -7.67 -8.36
CA LEU A 26 -7.74 -6.75 -7.22
C LEU A 26 -6.42 -6.68 -6.44
N ALA A 27 -5.78 -7.82 -6.19
CA ALA A 27 -4.47 -7.86 -5.53
C ALA A 27 -3.38 -7.18 -6.37
N LEU A 28 -3.40 -7.38 -7.70
CA LEU A 28 -2.47 -6.73 -8.62
C LEU A 28 -2.69 -5.21 -8.69
N MET A 29 -3.95 -4.76 -8.73
CA MET A 29 -4.27 -3.32 -8.67
C MET A 29 -3.82 -2.71 -7.35
N GLY A 30 -4.07 -3.38 -6.22
CA GLY A 30 -3.57 -2.96 -4.91
C GLY A 30 -2.04 -2.82 -4.89
N PHE A 31 -1.33 -3.77 -5.52
CA PHE A 31 0.12 -3.72 -5.68
C PHE A 31 0.60 -2.52 -6.50
N LEU A 32 0.03 -2.30 -7.69
CA LEU A 32 0.42 -1.19 -8.56
C LEU A 32 0.17 0.16 -7.89
N ILE A 33 -0.96 0.29 -7.19
CA ILE A 33 -1.32 1.51 -6.46
C ILE A 33 -0.41 1.73 -5.26
N GLY A 34 -0.10 0.68 -4.49
CA GLY A 34 0.82 0.75 -3.36
C GLY A 34 2.26 1.09 -3.79
N ALA A 35 2.74 0.49 -4.88
CA ALA A 35 4.03 0.83 -5.45
C ALA A 35 4.07 2.28 -5.94
N SER A 36 3.00 2.74 -6.59
CA SER A 36 2.89 4.14 -7.03
C SER A 36 2.90 5.12 -5.84
N SER A 37 2.21 4.78 -4.74
CA SER A 37 2.26 5.55 -3.48
C SER A 37 3.68 5.70 -2.97
N VAL A 38 4.43 4.60 -2.90
CA VAL A 38 5.84 4.58 -2.45
C VAL A 38 6.73 5.42 -3.36
N ILE A 39 6.59 5.28 -4.68
CA ILE A 39 7.37 6.05 -5.65
C ILE A 39 7.09 7.55 -5.51
N LEU A 40 5.83 7.95 -5.38
CA LEU A 40 5.46 9.35 -5.22
C LEU A 40 6.02 9.96 -3.94
N ILE A 41 6.00 9.21 -2.83
CA ILE A 41 6.58 9.65 -1.56
C ILE A 41 8.11 9.77 -1.68
N ALA A 42 8.77 8.82 -2.33
CA ALA A 42 10.21 8.87 -2.57
C ALA A 42 10.60 10.04 -3.48
N VAL A 43 9.84 10.32 -4.54
CA VAL A 43 10.06 11.47 -5.43
C VAL A 43 9.83 12.79 -4.69
N SER A 44 8.75 12.92 -3.91
CA SER A 44 8.52 14.09 -3.06
C SER A 44 9.68 14.33 -2.10
N HIS A 45 10.25 13.26 -1.54
CA HIS A 45 11.40 13.34 -0.67
C HIS A 45 12.67 13.80 -1.41
N GLU A 46 13.02 13.19 -2.54
CA GLU A 46 14.17 13.63 -3.36
C GLU A 46 14.03 15.10 -3.76
N MET A 47 12.84 15.50 -4.21
CA MET A 47 12.56 16.89 -4.58
C MET A 47 12.63 17.85 -3.39
N SER A 48 12.36 17.42 -2.15
CA SER A 48 12.51 18.27 -0.98
C SER A 48 13.98 18.50 -0.65
N THR A 49 14.85 17.50 -0.82
CA THR A 49 16.29 17.64 -0.57
C THR A 49 17.00 18.59 -1.55
N SER A 50 16.49 18.74 -2.77
CA SER A 50 16.92 19.78 -3.70
C SER A 50 16.17 21.09 -3.41
N LEU A 51 16.81 22.07 -2.76
CA LEU A 51 16.25 23.41 -2.54
C LEU A 51 15.88 24.08 -3.88
N VAL A 52 14.67 23.88 -4.41
CA VAL A 52 14.23 24.52 -5.65
C VAL A 52 12.73 24.77 -5.65
N GLU A 53 12.36 26.06 -5.48
CA GLU A 53 11.24 26.85 -6.06
C GLU A 53 9.81 26.26 -6.26
N ARG A 54 9.53 24.98 -6.00
CA ARG A 54 8.27 24.30 -6.37
C ARG A 54 7.64 23.53 -5.21
N ALA A 55 7.54 24.18 -4.06
CA ALA A 55 7.03 23.52 -2.86
C ALA A 55 5.57 23.05 -2.98
N ASP A 56 4.73 23.73 -3.78
CA ASP A 56 3.36 23.28 -4.07
C ASP A 56 3.32 21.97 -4.84
N SER A 57 4.28 21.75 -5.77
CA SER A 57 4.39 20.48 -6.50
C SER A 57 4.81 19.34 -5.59
N ILE A 58 5.78 19.57 -4.70
CA ILE A 58 6.25 18.58 -3.71
C ILE A 58 5.09 18.15 -2.80
N ARG A 59 4.31 19.12 -2.33
CA ARG A 59 3.14 18.90 -1.48
C ARG A 59 2.05 18.10 -2.21
N LEU A 60 1.78 18.40 -3.48
CA LEU A 60 0.82 17.65 -4.29
C LEU A 60 1.24 16.19 -4.47
N PHE A 61 2.49 15.92 -4.85
CA PHE A 61 3.00 14.55 -4.99
C PHE A 61 2.93 13.78 -3.67
N PHE A 62 3.25 14.44 -2.55
CA PHE A 62 3.26 13.80 -1.24
C PHE A 62 1.86 13.46 -0.75
N ILE A 63 0.92 14.40 -0.87
CA ILE A 63 -0.49 14.19 -0.52
C ILE A 63 -1.08 13.09 -1.40
N PHE A 64 -0.82 13.12 -2.71
CA PHE A 64 -1.32 12.09 -3.62
C PHE A 64 -0.73 10.71 -3.29
N GLY A 65 0.57 10.66 -2.98
CA GLY A 65 1.23 9.45 -2.47
C GLY A 65 0.58 8.91 -1.21
N ILE A 66 0.32 9.75 -0.20
CA ILE A 66 -0.40 9.36 1.02
C ILE A 66 -1.79 8.81 0.69
N PHE A 67 -2.57 9.47 -0.17
CA PHE A 67 -3.93 9.04 -0.50
C PHE A 67 -3.98 7.68 -1.21
N LEU A 68 -2.97 7.35 -2.01
CA LEU A 68 -2.89 6.05 -2.68
C LEU A 68 -2.66 4.89 -1.70
N GLY A 69 -2.08 5.14 -0.52
CA GLY A 69 -1.87 4.12 0.51
C GLY A 69 -3.19 3.51 1.03
N PRO A 70 -4.15 4.30 1.54
CA PRO A 70 -5.49 3.83 1.91
C PRO A 70 -6.25 3.17 0.75
N VAL A 71 -6.08 3.66 -0.49
CA VAL A 71 -6.69 3.03 -1.66
C VAL A 71 -6.11 1.62 -1.89
N SER A 72 -4.79 1.47 -1.79
CA SER A 72 -4.11 0.17 -1.86
C SER A 72 -4.61 -0.77 -0.75
N TYR A 73 -4.72 -0.27 0.49
CA TYR A 73 -5.27 -1.01 1.63
C TYR A 73 -6.69 -1.53 1.35
N LEU A 74 -7.59 -0.69 0.85
CA LEU A 74 -8.96 -1.08 0.53
C LEU A 74 -8.99 -2.18 -0.54
N LEU A 75 -8.14 -2.09 -1.56
CA LEU A 75 -8.06 -3.12 -2.60
C LEU A 75 -7.55 -4.45 -2.05
N TYR A 76 -6.54 -4.43 -1.17
CA TYR A 76 -6.08 -5.64 -0.49
C TYR A 76 -7.13 -6.24 0.45
N LEU A 77 -7.88 -5.39 1.17
CA LEU A 77 -8.95 -5.82 2.06
C LEU A 77 -10.09 -6.48 1.28
N VAL A 78 -10.55 -5.86 0.19
CA VAL A 78 -11.57 -6.44 -0.71
C VAL A 78 -11.06 -7.75 -1.31
N SER A 79 -9.80 -7.80 -1.73
CA SER A 79 -9.19 -9.04 -2.25
C SER A 79 -9.11 -10.14 -1.19
N GLN A 80 -8.81 -9.80 0.07
CA GLN A 80 -8.79 -10.75 1.19
C GLN A 80 -10.20 -11.28 1.51
N ILE A 81 -11.23 -10.42 1.53
CA ILE A 81 -12.62 -10.83 1.72
C ILE A 81 -13.07 -11.75 0.58
N ALA A 82 -12.70 -11.44 -0.66
CA ALA A 82 -12.94 -12.28 -1.81
C ALA A 82 -12.20 -13.63 -1.71
N ALA A 83 -10.98 -13.66 -1.18
CA ALA A 83 -10.23 -14.90 -0.97
C ALA A 83 -10.87 -15.78 0.12
N PHE A 84 -11.23 -15.20 1.28
CA PHE A 84 -11.91 -15.90 2.38
C PHE A 84 -13.26 -16.48 1.97
N SER A 85 -14.10 -15.71 1.26
CA SER A 85 -15.41 -16.19 0.81
C SER A 85 -15.33 -17.38 -0.14
N ASN A 86 -14.21 -17.52 -0.86
CA ASN A 86 -13.94 -18.62 -1.78
C ASN A 86 -13.03 -19.72 -1.19
N GLY A 87 -12.65 -19.64 0.10
CA GLY A 87 -11.79 -20.63 0.75
C GLY A 87 -10.37 -20.70 0.19
N ILE A 88 -9.89 -19.63 -0.45
CA ILE A 88 -8.56 -19.57 -1.06
C ILE A 88 -7.59 -19.05 0.01
N PRO A 89 -6.59 -19.85 0.45
CA PRO A 89 -5.58 -19.37 1.37
C PRO A 89 -4.73 -18.32 0.66
N HIS A 90 -4.77 -17.09 1.17
CA HIS A 90 -4.05 -15.96 0.59
C HIS A 90 -3.53 -15.02 1.68
N TRP A 91 -2.41 -14.37 1.38
CA TRP A 91 -1.67 -13.54 2.32
C TRP A 91 -1.95 -12.04 2.14
N ASN A 92 -3.10 -11.63 1.58
CA ASN A 92 -3.38 -10.20 1.35
C ASN A 92 -3.53 -9.45 2.68
N TYR A 93 -3.84 -10.13 3.79
CA TYR A 93 -3.84 -9.50 5.10
C TYR A 93 -2.45 -8.94 5.49
N LEU A 94 -1.36 -9.60 5.09
CA LEU A 94 0.00 -9.07 5.29
C LEU A 94 0.20 -7.79 4.47
N LEU A 95 -0.30 -7.76 3.24
CA LEU A 95 -0.24 -6.58 2.38
C LEU A 95 -1.09 -5.42 2.93
N CYS A 96 -2.25 -5.72 3.54
CA CYS A 96 -3.03 -4.73 4.28
C CYS A 96 -2.21 -4.13 5.44
N THR A 97 -1.56 -4.97 6.24
CA THR A 97 -0.74 -4.51 7.38
C THR A 97 0.42 -3.62 6.90
N LEU A 98 1.09 -4.01 5.82
CA LEU A 98 2.15 -3.21 5.20
C LEU A 98 1.64 -1.84 4.72
N ALA A 99 0.50 -1.80 4.04
CA ALA A 99 -0.10 -0.55 3.58
C ALA A 99 -0.42 0.40 4.73
N VAL A 100 -0.94 -0.12 5.85
CA VAL A 100 -1.21 0.68 7.06
C VAL A 100 0.09 1.21 7.65
N ILE A 101 1.10 0.34 7.84
CA ILE A 101 2.41 0.76 8.36
C ILE A 101 3.01 1.84 7.47
N GLN A 102 2.97 1.65 6.15
CA GLN A 102 3.51 2.62 5.19
C GLN A 102 2.83 3.99 5.33
N VAL A 103 1.50 4.04 5.40
CA VAL A 103 0.77 5.32 5.57
C VAL A 103 1.07 5.95 6.92
N SER A 104 1.07 5.18 8.01
CA SER A 104 1.34 5.69 9.36
C SER A 104 2.73 6.30 9.49
N PHE A 105 3.76 5.61 8.98
CA PHE A 105 5.12 6.14 8.98
C PHE A 105 5.29 7.32 8.03
N SER A 106 4.64 7.30 6.86
CA SER A 106 4.68 8.45 5.93
C SER A 106 4.04 9.69 6.55
N LEU A 107 2.96 9.53 7.33
CA LEU A 107 2.36 10.61 8.11
C LEU A 107 3.26 11.09 9.25
N PHE A 108 3.96 10.17 9.93
CA PHE A 108 4.92 10.52 10.98
C PHE A 108 6.07 11.39 10.42
N PHE A 109 6.59 11.04 9.25
CA PHE A 109 7.62 11.80 8.54
C PHE A 109 7.07 12.90 7.61
N ALA A 110 5.75 13.15 7.61
CA ALA A 110 5.15 14.16 6.73
C ALA A 110 5.68 15.56 6.98
N ARG A 111 5.94 15.88 8.25
CA ARG A 111 6.51 17.17 8.66
C ARG A 111 7.91 17.36 8.08
N ASP A 112 8.69 16.28 8.09
CA ASP A 112 10.05 16.24 7.59
C ASP A 112 10.08 16.35 6.06
N ILE A 113 9.23 15.60 5.37
CA ILE A 113 9.17 15.57 3.90
C ILE A 113 8.62 16.87 3.32
N LEU A 114 7.63 17.48 3.97
CA LEU A 114 7.04 18.76 3.52
C LEU A 114 7.88 19.97 3.93
N MET A 115 8.95 19.79 4.72
CA MET A 115 9.79 20.85 5.27
C MET A 115 8.99 21.92 6.03
N ILE A 116 7.83 21.60 6.62
CA ILE A 116 6.98 22.60 7.27
C ILE A 116 7.38 22.74 8.74
N ASP A 117 7.98 23.88 9.10
CA ASP A 117 8.22 24.25 10.49
C ASP A 117 6.90 24.56 11.23
N LYS A 118 6.89 24.62 12.57
CA LYS A 118 5.71 24.96 13.41
C LYS A 118 5.04 26.29 13.03
N THR A 119 5.74 27.12 12.27
CA THR A 119 5.34 28.43 11.76
C THR A 119 4.76 28.40 10.34
N GLY A 120 4.70 27.23 9.68
CA GLY A 120 4.25 27.09 8.29
C GLY A 120 5.31 27.41 7.24
N ARG A 121 6.56 27.66 7.65
CA ARG A 121 7.68 28.03 6.77
C ARG A 121 8.53 26.82 6.39
N TYR A 122 9.10 26.84 5.19
CA TYR A 122 10.03 25.82 4.71
C TYR A 122 11.34 25.85 5.52
N SER A 123 11.60 24.80 6.29
CA SER A 123 12.79 24.63 7.12
C SER A 123 13.48 23.31 6.79
N LEU A 124 14.77 23.39 6.48
CA LEU A 124 15.63 22.27 6.06
C LEU A 124 16.06 21.39 7.24
N GLN A 125 15.16 21.15 8.19
CA GLN A 125 15.49 20.52 9.47
C GLN A 125 14.96 19.10 9.55
N THR A 126 15.22 18.29 8.52
CA THR A 126 15.06 16.85 8.65
C THR A 126 16.29 16.28 9.35
N PRO A 127 16.14 15.63 10.53
CA PRO A 127 17.27 14.95 11.14
C PRO A 127 17.75 13.82 10.20
N GLN A 128 19.05 13.73 9.91
CA GLN A 128 19.59 12.70 9.00
C GLN A 128 19.16 11.27 9.38
N TRP A 129 18.95 10.99 10.67
CA TRP A 129 18.48 9.69 11.15
C TRP A 129 17.05 9.35 10.70
N ALA A 130 16.15 10.33 10.62
CA ALA A 130 14.77 10.16 10.15
C ALA A 130 14.73 9.73 8.68
N LEU A 131 15.65 10.27 7.88
CA LEU A 131 15.81 9.96 6.46
C LEU A 131 16.22 8.50 6.22
N TYR A 132 17.18 7.98 6.99
CA TYR A 132 17.57 6.57 6.90
C TYR A 132 16.42 5.64 7.30
N ILE A 133 15.62 6.00 8.31
CA ILE A 133 14.46 5.21 8.73
C ILE A 133 13.41 5.18 7.63
N LEU A 134 13.05 6.33 7.05
CA LEU A 134 12.07 6.41 5.96
C LEU A 134 12.49 5.56 4.76
N TRP A 135 13.73 5.72 4.29
CA TRP A 135 14.24 4.95 3.14
C TRP A 135 14.32 3.45 3.43
N SER A 136 14.82 3.07 4.60
CA SER A 136 14.88 1.65 4.99
C SER A 136 13.49 1.02 5.01
N MET A 137 12.48 1.76 5.48
CA MET A 137 11.09 1.31 5.46
C MET A 137 10.55 1.19 4.02
N LEU A 138 10.73 2.20 3.16
CA LEU A 138 10.23 2.15 1.78
C LEU A 138 10.83 0.97 1.02
N VAL A 139 12.14 0.73 1.17
CA VAL A 139 12.82 -0.42 0.56
C VAL A 139 12.28 -1.73 1.13
N PHE A 140 12.15 -1.85 2.45
CA PHE A 140 11.57 -3.04 3.10
C PHE A 140 10.16 -3.33 2.58
N MET A 141 9.32 -2.31 2.45
CA MET A 141 7.95 -2.43 1.93
C MET A 141 7.94 -2.96 0.49
N VAL A 142 8.77 -2.40 -0.40
CA VAL A 142 8.86 -2.85 -1.79
C VAL A 142 9.33 -4.31 -1.86
N VAL A 143 10.40 -4.66 -1.15
CA VAL A 143 10.96 -6.02 -1.13
C VAL A 143 9.96 -7.01 -0.55
N PHE A 144 9.33 -6.71 0.57
CA PHE A 144 8.36 -7.60 1.20
C PHE A 144 7.12 -7.79 0.32
N THR A 145 6.62 -6.71 -0.29
CA THR A 145 5.47 -6.79 -1.20
C THR A 145 5.81 -7.65 -2.43
N LEU A 146 7.02 -7.55 -2.97
CA LEU A 146 7.52 -8.41 -4.04
C LEU A 146 7.60 -9.88 -3.61
N ILE A 147 8.14 -10.17 -2.42
CA ILE A 147 8.22 -11.53 -1.87
C ILE A 147 6.81 -12.13 -1.75
N VAL A 148 5.87 -11.40 -1.15
CA VAL A 148 4.48 -11.87 -1.02
C VAL A 148 3.85 -12.10 -2.39
N ALA A 149 4.09 -11.23 -3.37
CA ALA A 149 3.59 -11.40 -4.74
C ALA A 149 4.15 -12.66 -5.42
N ILE A 150 5.45 -12.95 -5.25
CA ILE A 150 6.11 -14.13 -5.82
C ILE A 150 5.62 -15.42 -5.13
N VAL A 151 5.60 -15.44 -3.80
CA VAL A 151 5.15 -16.61 -3.01
C VAL A 151 3.67 -16.91 -3.27
N SER A 152 2.86 -15.86 -3.41
CA SER A 152 1.44 -15.97 -3.74
C SER A 152 1.19 -16.60 -5.13
N ARG A 153 2.10 -16.39 -6.11
CA ARG A 153 2.02 -17.07 -7.41
C ARG A 153 2.38 -18.54 -7.36
N LYS A 154 3.31 -18.96 -6.48
CA LYS A 154 3.79 -20.35 -6.38
C LYS A 154 2.79 -21.31 -5.72
N LYS A 155 1.85 -20.83 -4.90
CA LYS A 155 0.83 -21.66 -4.23
C LYS A 155 -0.46 -21.87 -5.04
N VAL A 156 -0.49 -21.50 -6.33
CA VAL A 156 -1.68 -21.55 -7.21
C VAL A 156 -1.78 -22.85 -7.98
#